data_AF-A0A840F072-F1
#
_entry.id   AF-A0A840F072-F1
#
_cell.length_a   1.000
_cell.length_b   1.000
_cell.length_c   1.000
_cell.angle_alpha   90.00
_cell.angle_beta   90.00
_cell.angle_gamma   90.00
#
_symmetry.space_group_name_H-M   'P 1'
#
loop_
_entity.id
_entity.type
_entity.pdbx_description
1 polymer ?
#
loop_
_entity_poly.entity_id
_entity_poly.type
_entity_poly.pdbx_seq_one_letter_code
_entity_poly.pdbx_strand_id
1 'polypeptide(L)'
;MSVLLVAHGTRSPHGVAVIGDLAAAMRERLRVRVRVAFVDVLGPNPAEALASSPLDDEVTVVPAFLGRGHHVRRDLPRHLTRPGLPPTRVTDSLGPSAEIVRALADRLAQAGRRPGDAVVLAAAGSSDPSSHADVETVARDLAARVDAPVEVAFAAPTAAAPHYRSVEAVVTAMRRRHDRVAVASHLLAPGLFQSRLDAAGADVVARPLGLHPSVLDRVCRLASLGHAPGAFDDAEVSAGGAATG
;
A
#
# COMPACT_ATOMS: atom_id res chain seq x y z
N MET A 1 19.56 5.56 10.78
CA MET A 1 18.66 5.09 9.72
C MET A 1 17.21 5.21 10.18
N SER A 2 16.36 5.80 9.34
CA SER A 2 14.93 5.97 9.62
C SER A 2 14.06 5.60 8.41
N VAL A 3 12.76 5.45 8.66
CA VAL A 3 11.77 5.12 7.63
C VAL A 3 10.80 6.27 7.47
N LEU A 4 10.52 6.62 6.21
CA LEU A 4 9.44 7.53 5.84
C LEU A 4 8.33 6.75 5.12
N LEU A 5 7.20 6.56 5.78
CA LEU A 5 6.00 5.98 5.19
C LEU A 5 5.23 7.07 4.43
N VAL A 6 5.05 6.89 3.13
CA VAL A 6 4.40 7.91 2.28
C VAL A 6 3.05 7.41 1.79
N ALA A 7 1.96 8.10 2.15
CA ALA A 7 0.60 7.81 1.70
C ALA A 7 0.08 8.89 0.73
N HIS A 8 -0.97 8.62 -0.04
CA HIS A 8 -1.55 9.64 -0.94
C HIS A 8 -2.09 10.85 -0.18
N GLY A 9 -2.58 10.61 1.03
CA GLY A 9 -3.30 11.59 1.80
C GLY A 9 -4.80 11.42 1.60
N THR A 10 -5.54 11.79 2.63
CA THR A 10 -6.99 11.74 2.67
C THR A 10 -7.47 12.83 3.62
N ARG A 11 -8.62 13.44 3.32
CA ARG A 11 -9.24 14.40 4.24
C ARG A 11 -9.97 13.72 5.40
N SER A 12 -10.09 12.39 5.37
CA SER A 12 -10.70 11.59 6.41
C SER A 12 -9.78 11.50 7.64
N PRO A 13 -10.19 11.99 8.83
CA PRO A 13 -9.40 11.84 10.05
C PRO A 13 -9.13 10.37 10.39
N HIS A 14 -10.12 9.50 10.16
CA HIS A 14 -9.95 8.04 10.31
C HIS A 14 -8.91 7.47 9.35
N GLY A 15 -8.86 8.00 8.13
CA GLY A 15 -7.86 7.57 7.16
C GLY A 15 -6.44 7.96 7.56
N VAL A 16 -6.27 9.18 8.10
CA VAL A 16 -4.99 9.63 8.68
C VAL A 16 -4.59 8.78 9.87
N ALA A 17 -5.54 8.49 10.78
CA ALA A 17 -5.29 7.65 11.95
C ALA A 17 -4.77 6.26 11.55
N VAL A 18 -5.38 5.60 10.56
CA VAL A 18 -4.94 4.27 10.09
C VAL A 18 -3.49 4.28 9.58
N ILE A 19 -3.05 5.34 8.89
CA ILE A 19 -1.66 5.47 8.43
C ILE A 19 -0.72 5.72 9.62
N GLY A 20 -1.15 6.53 10.60
CA GLY A 20 -0.40 6.74 11.85
C GLY A 20 -0.24 5.45 12.65
N ASP A 21 -1.30 4.66 12.77
CA ASP A 21 -1.29 3.37 13.46
C ASP A 21 -0.36 2.38 12.73
N LEU A 22 -0.39 2.36 11.38
CA LEU A 22 0.50 1.51 10.59
C LEU A 22 1.97 1.88 10.84
N ALA A 23 2.28 3.19 10.87
CA ALA A 23 3.62 3.67 11.20
C ALA A 23 4.04 3.32 12.64
N ALA A 24 3.12 3.39 13.60
CA ALA A 24 3.38 2.99 14.98
C ALA A 24 3.68 1.49 15.10
N ALA A 25 2.92 0.65 14.40
CA ALA A 25 3.15 -0.80 14.35
C ALA A 25 4.49 -1.14 13.64
N MET A 26 4.84 -0.43 12.57
CA MET A 26 6.15 -0.56 11.93
C MET A 26 7.28 -0.20 12.89
N ARG A 27 7.15 0.90 13.63
CA ARG A 27 8.16 1.34 14.63
C ARG A 27 8.37 0.28 15.70
N GLU A 28 7.29 -0.30 16.21
CA GLU A 28 7.36 -1.36 17.22
C GLU A 28 8.08 -2.61 16.70
N ARG A 29 7.75 -3.03 15.48
CA ARG A 29 8.30 -4.22 14.85
C ARG A 29 9.76 -4.07 14.40
N LEU A 30 10.10 -2.93 13.80
CA LEU A 30 11.42 -2.69 13.23
C LEU A 30 12.41 -2.07 14.23
N ARG A 31 11.92 -1.51 15.34
CA ARG A 31 12.74 -0.78 16.32
C ARG A 31 13.52 0.40 15.71
N VAL A 32 12.98 1.02 14.66
CA VAL A 32 13.52 2.22 14.00
C VAL A 32 12.53 3.38 14.06
N ARG A 33 13.01 4.61 13.87
CA ARG A 33 12.13 5.77 13.74
C ARG A 33 11.31 5.65 12.44
N VAL A 34 9.99 5.72 12.55
CA VAL A 34 9.07 5.75 11.40
C VAL A 34 8.30 7.06 11.41
N ARG A 35 8.40 7.82 10.32
CA ARG A 35 7.67 9.08 10.09
C ARG A 35 6.63 8.89 9.00
N VAL A 36 5.62 9.75 8.97
CA VAL A 36 4.57 9.75 7.93
C VAL A 36 4.65 11.03 7.11
N ALA A 37 4.45 10.90 5.81
CA ALA A 37 4.21 12.02 4.90
C ALA A 37 3.07 11.70 3.93
N PHE A 38 2.47 12.74 3.36
CA PHE A 38 1.40 12.61 2.36
C PHE A 38 1.71 13.43 1.11
N VAL A 39 1.35 12.93 -0.08
CA VAL A 39 1.70 13.60 -1.34
C VAL A 39 0.69 14.65 -1.82
N ASP A 40 -0.61 14.54 -1.50
CA ASP A 40 -1.63 15.33 -2.23
C ASP A 40 -2.68 16.05 -1.35
N VAL A 41 -2.90 15.64 -0.09
CA VAL A 41 -4.11 16.09 0.65
C VAL A 41 -3.84 16.78 1.99
N LEU A 42 -2.84 16.34 2.74
CA LEU A 42 -2.50 16.87 4.07
C LEU A 42 -0.99 16.98 4.21
N GLY A 43 -0.51 17.86 5.09
CA GLY A 43 0.91 17.93 5.45
C GLY A 43 1.27 16.95 6.58
N PRO A 44 2.56 16.66 6.78
CA PRO A 44 3.69 17.16 5.98
C PRO A 44 3.83 16.41 4.64
N ASN A 45 4.28 17.12 3.61
CA ASN A 45 4.73 16.47 2.37
C ASN A 45 6.10 15.77 2.57
N PRO A 46 6.54 14.86 1.67
CA PRO A 46 7.77 14.11 1.89
C PRO A 46 9.00 14.98 2.09
N ALA A 47 9.10 16.12 1.39
CA ALA A 47 10.24 17.04 1.55
C ALA A 47 10.24 17.71 2.93
N GLU A 48 9.07 18.13 3.43
CA GLU A 48 8.93 18.72 4.77
C GLU A 48 9.27 17.71 5.88
N ALA A 49 8.82 16.46 5.71
CA ALA A 49 9.12 15.38 6.63
C ALA A 49 10.62 15.06 6.65
N LEU A 50 11.31 15.15 5.50
CA LEU A 50 12.74 14.92 5.39
C LEU A 50 13.59 16.10 5.88
N ALA A 51 13.16 17.33 5.67
CA ALA A 51 13.91 18.54 6.05
C ALA A 51 14.18 18.66 7.56
N SER A 52 13.44 17.92 8.38
CA SER A 52 13.62 17.84 9.83
C SER A 52 14.35 16.57 10.28
N SER A 53 14.98 15.85 9.35
CA SER A 53 15.82 14.68 9.63
C SER A 53 17.30 15.08 9.53
N PRO A 54 18.19 14.48 10.36
CA PRO A 54 19.63 14.71 10.25
C PRO A 54 20.15 14.35 8.84
N LEU A 55 21.11 15.13 8.31
CA LEU A 55 21.63 14.95 6.95
C LEU A 55 22.46 13.67 6.78
N ASP A 56 23.00 13.16 7.87
CA ASP A 56 23.75 11.90 7.97
C ASP A 56 22.84 10.67 8.13
N ASP A 57 21.53 10.85 8.26
CA ASP A 57 20.56 9.75 8.37
C ASP A 57 20.15 9.25 6.97
N GLU A 58 20.49 8.01 6.63
CA GLU A 58 19.89 7.36 5.45
C GLU A 58 18.41 7.06 5.71
N VAL A 59 17.53 7.57 4.84
CA VAL A 59 16.08 7.41 4.99
C VAL A 59 15.53 6.44 3.95
N THR A 60 14.94 5.33 4.41
CA THR A 60 14.17 4.43 3.53
C THR A 60 12.75 4.95 3.37
N VAL A 61 12.38 5.31 2.15
CA VAL A 61 11.05 5.79 1.78
C VAL A 61 10.21 4.61 1.32
N VAL A 62 9.12 4.33 2.03
CA VAL A 62 8.19 3.24 1.73
C VAL A 62 6.87 3.82 1.21
N PRO A 63 6.56 3.69 -0.09
CA PRO A 63 5.28 4.11 -0.64
C PRO A 63 4.15 3.17 -0.16
N ALA A 64 3.23 3.70 0.65
CA ALA A 64 2.04 3.00 1.14
C ALA A 64 0.93 2.94 0.07
N PHE A 65 1.28 2.64 -1.19
CA PHE A 65 0.35 2.62 -2.31
C PHE A 65 0.05 1.18 -2.74
N LEU A 66 -1.19 0.94 -3.16
CA LEU A 66 -1.67 -0.39 -3.57
C LEU A 66 -1.44 -0.69 -5.06
N GLY A 67 -0.92 0.29 -5.81
CA GLY A 67 -0.43 0.13 -7.16
C GLY A 67 0.95 0.78 -7.32
N ARG A 68 1.64 0.44 -8.40
CA ARG A 68 2.93 0.97 -8.83
C ARG A 68 2.79 2.29 -9.61
N GLY A 69 1.58 2.84 -9.65
CA GLY A 69 1.14 3.90 -10.55
C GLY A 69 1.93 5.21 -10.50
N HIS A 70 1.52 6.14 -11.36
CA HIS A 70 2.14 7.42 -11.68
C HIS A 70 2.76 8.18 -10.47
N HIS A 71 2.08 8.19 -9.33
CA HIS A 71 2.51 8.91 -8.12
C HIS A 71 3.83 8.40 -7.51
N VAL A 72 4.14 7.09 -7.60
CA VAL A 72 5.46 6.58 -7.18
C VAL A 72 6.55 7.01 -8.14
N ARG A 73 6.23 7.02 -9.45
CA ARG A 73 7.25 7.18 -10.49
C ARG A 73 7.53 8.64 -10.84
N ARG A 74 6.61 9.56 -10.57
CA ARG A 74 6.76 11.00 -10.89
C ARG A 74 6.67 11.93 -9.70
N ASP A 75 5.65 11.79 -8.85
CA ASP A 75 5.40 12.80 -7.82
C ASP A 75 6.34 12.63 -6.65
N LEU A 76 6.52 11.39 -6.17
CA LEU A 76 7.42 11.11 -5.07
C LEU A 76 8.88 11.55 -5.37
N PRO A 77 9.50 11.22 -6.52
CA PRO A 77 10.85 11.68 -6.85
C PRO A 77 11.02 13.20 -6.78
N ARG A 78 10.02 13.98 -7.22
CA ARG A 78 10.08 15.45 -7.17
C ARG A 78 10.20 16.02 -5.75
N HIS A 79 9.65 15.32 -4.76
CA HIS A 79 9.82 15.71 -3.36
C HIS A 79 11.17 15.29 -2.79
N LEU A 80 11.74 14.18 -3.28
CA LEU A 80 12.96 13.58 -2.74
C LEU A 80 14.25 14.18 -3.31
N THR A 81 14.21 14.80 -4.49
CA THR A 81 15.39 15.40 -5.15
C THR A 81 15.62 16.87 -4.80
N ARG A 82 14.98 17.40 -3.74
CA ARG A 82 15.19 18.79 -3.33
C ARG A 82 16.57 18.96 -2.65
N PRO A 83 17.28 20.08 -2.87
CA PRO A 83 18.55 20.35 -2.21
C PRO A 83 18.42 20.37 -0.68
N GLY A 84 19.45 19.91 0.03
CA GLY A 84 19.51 19.93 1.49
C GLY A 84 18.67 18.85 2.18
N LEU A 85 18.25 17.81 1.46
CA LEU A 85 17.61 16.63 2.03
C LEU A 85 18.64 15.52 2.32
N PRO A 86 18.40 14.66 3.33
CA PRO A 86 19.23 13.49 3.58
C PRO A 86 19.19 12.50 2.40
N PRO A 87 20.17 11.59 2.30
CA PRO A 87 20.15 10.52 1.31
C PRO A 87 18.89 9.65 1.49
N THR A 88 18.20 9.38 0.38
CA THR A 88 16.96 8.59 0.39
C THR A 88 17.04 7.38 -0.53
N ARG A 89 16.49 6.26 -0.06
CA ARG A 89 16.25 5.06 -0.87
C ARG A 89 14.76 4.80 -0.94
N VAL A 90 14.21 4.74 -2.14
CA VAL A 90 12.78 4.45 -2.36
C VAL A 90 12.58 2.95 -2.60
N THR A 91 11.65 2.34 -1.86
CA THR A 91 11.27 0.94 -2.07
C THR A 91 10.17 0.81 -3.12
N ASP A 92 9.83 -0.42 -3.47
CA ASP A 92 8.58 -0.70 -4.19
C ASP A 92 7.34 -0.29 -3.38
N SER A 93 6.20 -0.14 -4.06
CA SER A 93 4.86 -0.04 -3.48
C SER A 93 4.43 -1.30 -2.72
N LEU A 94 3.33 -1.19 -1.95
CA LEU A 94 2.71 -2.33 -1.28
C LEU A 94 2.13 -3.34 -2.27
N GLY A 95 1.46 -2.86 -3.32
CA GLY A 95 0.78 -3.69 -4.31
C GLY A 95 1.21 -3.39 -5.75
N PRO A 96 1.02 -4.35 -6.68
CA PRO A 96 0.48 -5.70 -6.50
C PRO A 96 1.49 -6.64 -5.79
N SER A 97 1.02 -7.42 -4.81
CA SER A 97 1.85 -8.39 -4.07
C SER A 97 0.99 -9.50 -3.43
N ALA A 98 1.61 -10.64 -3.14
CA ALA A 98 0.94 -11.78 -2.50
C ALA A 98 0.39 -11.43 -1.11
N GLU A 99 1.07 -10.56 -0.36
CA GLU A 99 0.61 -10.07 0.94
C GLU A 99 -0.69 -9.25 0.84
N ILE A 100 -0.84 -8.44 -0.20
CA ILE A 100 -2.06 -7.67 -0.45
C ILE A 100 -3.21 -8.60 -0.87
N VAL A 101 -2.94 -9.58 -1.75
CA VAL A 101 -3.94 -10.59 -2.15
C VAL A 101 -4.41 -11.42 -0.95
N ARG A 102 -3.48 -11.79 -0.05
CA ARG A 102 -3.81 -12.46 1.22
C ARG A 102 -4.72 -11.59 2.08
N ALA A 103 -4.34 -10.33 2.30
CA ALA A 103 -5.14 -9.42 3.10
C ALA A 103 -6.56 -9.21 2.54
N LEU A 104 -6.71 -9.12 1.21
CA LEU A 104 -8.02 -9.02 0.56
C LEU A 104 -8.89 -10.25 0.82
N ALA A 105 -8.33 -11.46 0.63
CA ALA A 105 -9.05 -12.71 0.88
C ALA A 105 -9.47 -12.85 2.35
N ASP A 106 -8.58 -12.51 3.28
CA ASP A 106 -8.86 -12.59 4.71
C ASP A 106 -9.93 -11.57 5.12
N ARG A 107 -9.91 -10.36 4.53
CA ARG A 107 -10.94 -9.33 4.74
C ARG A 107 -12.30 -9.74 4.20
N LEU A 108 -12.35 -10.40 3.04
CA LEU A 108 -13.59 -10.98 2.50
C LEU A 108 -14.15 -12.06 3.43
N ALA A 109 -13.31 -12.97 3.91
CA ALA A 109 -13.71 -14.02 4.84
C ALA A 109 -14.24 -13.43 6.16
N GLN A 110 -13.54 -12.45 6.73
CA GLN A 110 -13.96 -11.72 7.93
C GLN A 110 -15.30 -11.00 7.74
N ALA A 111 -15.59 -10.53 6.53
CA ALA A 111 -16.84 -9.85 6.22
C ALA A 111 -18.02 -10.82 6.00
N GLY A 112 -17.75 -12.13 5.95
CA GLY A 112 -18.79 -13.16 5.79
C GLY A 112 -19.02 -13.59 4.34
N ARG A 113 -18.03 -13.42 3.45
CA ARG A 113 -18.03 -14.04 2.13
C ARG A 113 -18.11 -15.56 2.28
N ARG A 114 -18.97 -16.20 1.48
CA ARG A 114 -19.17 -17.66 1.43
C ARG A 114 -18.61 -18.22 0.11
N PRO A 115 -18.24 -19.51 0.07
CA PRO A 115 -17.97 -20.19 -1.19
C PRO A 115 -19.16 -20.03 -2.16
N GLY A 116 -18.88 -19.74 -3.43
CA GLY A 116 -19.89 -19.48 -4.46
C GLY A 116 -20.34 -18.02 -4.58
N ASP A 117 -20.07 -17.15 -3.60
CA ASP A 117 -20.32 -15.71 -3.74
C ASP A 117 -19.41 -15.14 -4.86
N ALA A 118 -20.00 -14.38 -5.79
CA ALA A 118 -19.23 -13.63 -6.78
C ALA A 118 -18.50 -12.47 -6.11
N VAL A 119 -17.32 -12.09 -6.61
CA VAL A 119 -16.48 -11.08 -5.98
C VAL A 119 -16.29 -9.87 -6.90
N VAL A 120 -16.42 -8.68 -6.34
CA VAL A 120 -16.03 -7.43 -7.00
C VAL A 120 -14.79 -6.88 -6.30
N LEU A 121 -13.67 -6.77 -7.01
CA LEU A 121 -12.50 -6.06 -6.51
C LEU A 121 -12.69 -4.56 -6.74
N ALA A 122 -12.93 -3.82 -5.66
CA ALA A 122 -13.23 -2.40 -5.73
C ALA A 122 -12.01 -1.56 -5.33
N ALA A 123 -11.42 -0.85 -6.30
CA ALA A 123 -10.33 0.10 -6.07
C ALA A 123 -10.84 1.55 -6.09
N ALA A 124 -10.02 2.51 -5.65
CA ALA A 124 -10.38 3.93 -5.65
C ALA A 124 -10.76 4.45 -7.04
N GLY A 125 -10.05 4.03 -8.08
CA GLY A 125 -10.10 4.58 -9.43
C GLY A 125 -8.83 5.39 -9.74
N SER A 126 -8.40 5.33 -10.99
CA SER A 126 -7.20 6.03 -11.48
C SER A 126 -7.38 6.37 -12.96
N SER A 127 -6.69 7.41 -13.45
CA SER A 127 -6.56 7.71 -14.87
C SER A 127 -5.30 7.09 -15.49
N ASP A 128 -4.43 6.49 -14.68
CA ASP A 128 -3.16 5.92 -15.12
C ASP A 128 -3.32 4.44 -15.55
N PRO A 129 -3.02 4.09 -16.82
CA PRO A 129 -3.12 2.72 -17.32
C PRO A 129 -2.30 1.70 -16.54
N SER A 130 -1.15 2.10 -15.98
CA SER A 130 -0.34 1.19 -15.18
C SER A 130 -1.00 0.83 -13.85
N SER A 131 -1.76 1.76 -13.26
CA SER A 131 -2.58 1.48 -12.08
C SER A 131 -3.69 0.48 -12.39
N HIS A 132 -4.24 0.51 -13.60
CA HIS A 132 -5.25 -0.46 -14.03
C HIS A 132 -4.67 -1.86 -14.17
N ALA A 133 -3.52 -2.00 -14.83
CA ALA A 133 -2.83 -3.28 -14.99
C ALA A 133 -2.46 -3.93 -13.64
N ASP A 134 -2.09 -3.11 -12.66
CA ASP A 134 -1.83 -3.59 -11.29
C ASP A 134 -3.11 -4.13 -10.63
N VAL A 135 -4.23 -3.41 -10.75
CA VAL A 135 -5.52 -3.86 -10.18
C VAL A 135 -6.00 -5.14 -10.87
N GLU A 136 -5.86 -5.25 -12.18
CA GLU A 136 -6.17 -6.48 -12.92
C GLU A 136 -5.30 -7.67 -12.48
N THR A 137 -4.04 -7.39 -12.13
CA THR A 137 -3.15 -8.41 -11.56
C THR A 137 -3.64 -8.87 -10.20
N VAL A 138 -4.00 -7.94 -9.31
CA VAL A 138 -4.59 -8.29 -8.01
C VAL A 138 -5.91 -9.04 -8.17
N ALA A 139 -6.75 -8.68 -9.15
CA ALA A 139 -8.03 -9.35 -9.40
C ALA A 139 -7.85 -10.81 -9.79
N ARG A 140 -6.94 -11.09 -10.71
CA ARG A 140 -6.62 -12.45 -11.14
C ARG A 140 -6.07 -13.32 -10.00
N ASP A 141 -5.13 -12.76 -9.24
CA ASP A 141 -4.49 -13.48 -8.14
C ASP A 141 -5.50 -13.71 -6.99
N LEU A 142 -6.39 -12.75 -6.76
CA LEU A 142 -7.49 -12.89 -5.81
C LEU A 142 -8.48 -13.96 -6.29
N ALA A 143 -8.85 -13.98 -7.57
CA ALA A 143 -9.77 -14.97 -8.14
C ALA A 143 -9.26 -16.40 -7.91
N ALA A 144 -7.98 -16.63 -8.20
CA ALA A 144 -7.32 -17.90 -7.94
C ALA A 144 -7.32 -18.26 -6.44
N ARG A 145 -7.15 -17.26 -5.55
CA ARG A 145 -7.10 -17.49 -4.10
C ARG A 145 -8.48 -17.76 -3.46
N VAL A 146 -9.54 -17.12 -3.94
CA VAL A 146 -10.89 -17.25 -3.36
C VAL A 146 -11.77 -18.26 -4.08
N ASP A 147 -11.26 -18.83 -5.18
CA ASP A 147 -11.95 -19.77 -6.06
C ASP A 147 -13.32 -19.25 -6.50
N ALA A 148 -13.34 -18.03 -7.06
CA ALA A 148 -14.55 -17.42 -7.61
C ALA A 148 -14.21 -16.37 -8.69
N PRO A 149 -15.17 -16.05 -9.58
CA PRO A 149 -15.04 -14.90 -10.48
C PRO A 149 -14.81 -13.61 -9.70
N VAL A 150 -13.81 -12.84 -10.11
CA VAL A 150 -13.52 -11.50 -9.59
C VAL A 150 -13.66 -10.49 -10.74
N GLU A 151 -14.60 -9.55 -10.62
CA GLU A 151 -14.74 -8.42 -11.55
C GLU A 151 -14.15 -7.14 -10.94
N VAL A 152 -13.40 -6.38 -11.71
CA VAL A 152 -12.83 -5.10 -11.27
C VAL A 152 -13.87 -3.98 -11.36
N ALA A 153 -13.95 -3.16 -10.32
CA ALA A 153 -14.75 -1.94 -10.32
C ALA A 153 -14.05 -0.79 -9.60
N PHE A 154 -14.45 0.45 -9.90
CA PHE A 154 -13.88 1.64 -9.26
C PHE A 154 -14.90 2.43 -8.43
N ALA A 155 -14.47 2.91 -7.27
CA ALA A 155 -15.24 3.82 -6.42
C ALA A 155 -15.41 5.21 -7.08
N ALA A 156 -14.44 5.60 -7.91
CA ALA A 156 -14.45 6.83 -8.70
C ALA A 156 -13.92 6.53 -10.12
N PRO A 157 -14.77 5.99 -11.02
CA PRO A 157 -14.40 5.84 -12.42
C PRO A 157 -14.00 7.18 -13.04
N THR A 158 -13.11 7.14 -14.03
CA THR A 158 -12.62 8.35 -14.71
C THR A 158 -12.98 8.29 -16.19
N ALA A 159 -13.21 9.45 -16.81
CA ALA A 159 -13.47 9.53 -18.25
C ALA A 159 -12.27 9.04 -19.09
N ALA A 160 -11.05 9.08 -18.54
CA ALA A 160 -9.85 8.57 -19.17
C ALA A 160 -9.81 7.02 -19.25
N ALA A 161 -10.72 6.33 -18.57
CA ALA A 161 -10.77 4.87 -18.50
C ALA A 161 -12.23 4.37 -18.61
N PRO A 162 -12.91 4.59 -19.75
CA PRO A 162 -14.36 4.39 -19.88
C PRO A 162 -14.81 2.94 -19.74
N HIS A 163 -13.89 1.97 -19.84
CA HIS A 163 -14.17 0.55 -19.67
C HIS A 163 -14.38 0.15 -18.20
N TYR A 164 -13.86 0.92 -17.25
CA TYR A 164 -14.06 0.64 -15.83
C TYR A 164 -15.32 1.33 -15.32
N ARG A 165 -16.22 0.52 -14.74
CA ARG A 165 -17.52 0.96 -14.24
C ARG A 165 -17.47 1.24 -12.74
N SER A 166 -18.50 1.92 -12.24
CA SER A 166 -18.67 2.12 -10.80
C SER A 166 -18.88 0.79 -10.08
N VAL A 167 -18.51 0.72 -8.80
CA VAL A 167 -18.78 -0.48 -7.96
C VAL A 167 -20.26 -0.85 -7.98
N GLU A 168 -21.15 0.12 -7.82
CA GLU A 168 -22.60 -0.07 -7.90
C GLU A 168 -23.06 -0.69 -9.23
N ALA A 169 -22.54 -0.19 -10.36
CA ALA A 169 -22.92 -0.69 -11.68
C ALA A 169 -22.44 -2.14 -11.90
N VAL A 170 -21.24 -2.47 -11.41
CA VAL A 170 -20.69 -3.83 -11.49
C VAL A 170 -21.47 -4.79 -10.59
N VAL A 171 -21.73 -4.40 -9.34
CA VAL A 171 -22.54 -5.20 -8.40
C VAL A 171 -23.93 -5.47 -8.99
N THR A 172 -24.59 -4.43 -9.53
CA THR A 172 -25.89 -4.57 -10.18
C THR A 172 -25.86 -5.55 -11.36
N ALA A 173 -24.79 -5.53 -12.16
CA ALA A 173 -24.64 -6.45 -13.28
C ALA A 173 -24.39 -7.90 -12.81
N MET A 174 -23.55 -8.09 -11.79
CA MET A 174 -23.24 -9.40 -11.21
C MET A 174 -24.47 -10.06 -10.57
N ARG A 175 -25.32 -9.28 -9.88
CA ARG A 175 -26.58 -9.77 -9.28
C ARG A 175 -27.59 -10.34 -10.28
N ARG A 176 -27.42 -10.09 -11.59
CA ARG A 176 -28.25 -10.72 -12.64
C ARG A 176 -27.86 -12.17 -12.90
N ARG A 177 -26.68 -12.60 -12.44
CA ARG A 177 -26.08 -13.92 -12.72
C ARG A 177 -25.72 -14.70 -11.44
N HIS A 178 -25.69 -14.02 -10.30
CA HIS A 178 -25.28 -14.57 -9.02
C HIS A 178 -26.24 -14.12 -7.92
N ASP A 179 -26.59 -15.04 -7.03
CA ASP A 179 -27.50 -14.76 -5.91
C ASP A 179 -26.87 -13.84 -4.86
N ARG A 180 -25.54 -13.93 -4.69
CA ARG A 180 -24.78 -13.14 -3.73
C ARG A 180 -23.50 -12.58 -4.32
N VAL A 181 -23.23 -11.32 -4.00
CA VAL A 181 -22.07 -10.55 -4.44
C VAL A 181 -21.35 -9.97 -3.22
N ALA A 182 -20.05 -10.22 -3.12
CA ALA A 182 -19.17 -9.68 -2.11
C ALA A 182 -18.21 -8.65 -2.71
N VAL A 183 -17.98 -7.53 -2.03
CA VAL A 183 -17.03 -6.49 -2.45
C VAL A 183 -15.74 -6.61 -1.64
N ALA A 184 -14.63 -6.81 -2.33
CA ALA A 184 -13.28 -6.73 -1.76
C ALA A 184 -12.79 -5.28 -1.85
N SER A 185 -12.59 -4.63 -0.70
CA SER A 185 -12.08 -3.26 -0.65
C SER A 185 -10.57 -3.23 -0.90
N HIS A 186 -10.16 -2.83 -2.10
CA HIS A 186 -8.78 -2.54 -2.46
C HIS A 186 -8.41 -1.10 -2.08
N LEU A 187 -8.59 -0.79 -0.79
CA LEU A 187 -8.29 0.49 -0.17
C LEU A 187 -7.47 0.25 1.09
N LEU A 188 -6.50 1.11 1.36
CA LEU A 188 -5.67 0.98 2.55
C LEU A 188 -6.40 1.47 3.81
N ALA A 189 -7.27 2.48 3.69
CA ALA A 189 -7.87 3.17 4.82
C ALA A 189 -9.33 3.58 4.53
N PRO A 190 -10.17 3.80 5.56
CA PRO A 190 -11.54 4.26 5.39
C PRO A 190 -11.61 5.71 4.88
N GLY A 191 -12.75 6.07 4.30
CA GLY A 191 -13.03 7.41 3.79
C GLY A 191 -14.07 7.38 2.69
N LEU A 192 -14.14 8.45 1.89
CA LEU A 192 -15.15 8.63 0.84
C LEU A 192 -15.28 7.42 -0.08
N PHE A 193 -14.17 6.84 -0.54
CA PHE A 193 -14.23 5.68 -1.42
C PHE A 193 -14.80 4.46 -0.73
N GLN A 194 -14.40 4.18 0.51
CA GLN A 194 -15.00 3.07 1.28
C GLN A 194 -16.51 3.28 1.45
N SER A 195 -16.97 4.51 1.77
CA SER A 195 -18.40 4.79 1.90
C SER A 195 -19.19 4.51 0.60
N ARG A 196 -18.57 4.71 -0.57
CA ARG A 196 -19.18 4.34 -1.86
C ARG A 196 -19.25 2.83 -2.07
N LEU A 197 -18.26 2.08 -1.58
CA LEU A 197 -18.29 0.62 -1.60
C LEU A 197 -19.40 0.10 -0.69
N ASP A 198 -19.53 0.67 0.52
CA ASP A 198 -20.56 0.29 1.49
C ASP A 198 -21.99 0.54 0.95
N ALA A 199 -22.16 1.58 0.12
CA ALA A 199 -23.42 1.93 -0.52
C ALA A 199 -23.70 1.20 -1.85
N ALA A 200 -22.81 0.29 -2.30
CA ALA A 200 -22.89 -0.30 -3.64
C ALA A 200 -23.97 -1.38 -3.82
N GLY A 201 -24.73 -1.71 -2.78
CA GLY A 201 -25.82 -2.70 -2.85
C GLY A 201 -25.36 -4.16 -2.89
N ALA A 202 -24.13 -4.45 -2.43
CA ALA A 202 -23.61 -5.80 -2.29
C ALA A 202 -24.12 -6.47 -1.00
N ASP A 203 -24.15 -7.81 -0.97
CA ASP A 203 -24.58 -8.57 0.21
C ASP A 203 -23.55 -8.51 1.34
N VAL A 204 -22.27 -8.34 0.98
CA VAL A 204 -21.14 -8.20 1.90
C VAL A 204 -20.15 -7.18 1.32
N VAL A 205 -19.69 -6.26 2.15
CA VAL A 205 -18.60 -5.34 1.80
C VAL A 205 -17.48 -5.51 2.81
N ALA A 206 -16.30 -5.88 2.33
CA ALA A 206 -15.12 -6.03 3.16
C ALA A 206 -14.58 -4.67 3.60
N ARG A 207 -14.10 -4.60 4.84
CA ARG A 207 -13.40 -3.41 5.37
C ARG A 207 -12.10 -3.18 4.58
N PRO A 208 -11.58 -1.93 4.55
CA PRO A 208 -10.25 -1.63 4.01
C PRO A 208 -9.16 -2.50 4.62
N LEU A 209 -8.03 -2.59 3.94
CA LEU A 209 -6.89 -3.42 4.36
C LEU A 209 -6.36 -2.99 5.74
N GLY A 210 -6.16 -1.69 5.96
CA GLY A 210 -5.72 -1.13 7.24
C GLY A 210 -4.47 -1.82 7.79
N LEU A 211 -4.47 -2.09 9.10
CA LEU A 211 -3.41 -2.82 9.79
C LEU A 211 -3.53 -4.35 9.66
N HIS A 212 -4.00 -4.87 8.53
CA HIS A 212 -4.00 -6.32 8.34
C HIS A 212 -2.58 -6.87 8.52
N PRO A 213 -2.36 -8.00 9.22
CA PRO A 213 -1.01 -8.52 9.48
C PRO A 213 -0.15 -8.64 8.21
N SER A 214 -0.72 -9.10 7.10
CA SER A 214 0.00 -9.18 5.83
C SER A 214 0.40 -7.81 5.24
N VAL A 215 -0.40 -6.77 5.47
CA VAL A 215 -0.01 -5.39 5.09
C VAL A 215 1.19 -4.96 5.93
N LEU A 216 1.15 -5.19 7.25
CA LEU A 216 2.26 -4.90 8.15
C LEU A 216 3.53 -5.67 7.76
N ASP A 217 3.40 -6.95 7.45
CA ASP A 217 4.51 -7.78 6.96
C ASP A 217 5.12 -7.18 5.69
N ARG A 218 4.28 -6.75 4.74
CA ARG A 218 4.72 -6.15 3.48
C ARG A 218 5.47 -4.84 3.70
N VAL A 219 4.92 -3.90 4.47
CA VAL A 219 5.60 -2.62 4.73
C VAL A 219 6.92 -2.81 5.47
N CYS A 220 6.97 -3.73 6.44
CA CYS A 220 8.19 -4.01 7.19
C CYS A 220 9.24 -4.72 6.33
N ARG A 221 8.82 -5.64 5.45
CA ARG A 221 9.72 -6.30 4.49
C ARG A 221 10.35 -5.27 3.55
N LEU A 222 9.55 -4.36 2.99
CA LEU A 222 10.04 -3.29 2.11
C LEU A 222 11.04 -2.39 2.84
N ALA A 223 10.70 -1.94 4.05
CA ALA A 223 11.61 -1.14 4.87
C ALA A 223 12.93 -1.85 5.17
N SER A 224 12.90 -3.18 5.34
CA SER A 224 14.08 -3.99 5.64
C SER A 224 14.92 -4.32 4.40
N LEU A 225 14.32 -4.42 3.21
CA LEU A 225 15.06 -4.61 1.95
C LEU A 225 15.82 -3.34 1.52
N GLY A 226 15.43 -2.18 2.06
CA GLY A 226 16.23 -0.96 1.97
C GLY A 226 17.59 -1.08 2.66
N HIS A 227 17.74 -2.02 3.59
CA HIS A 227 19.03 -2.46 4.11
C HIS A 227 19.63 -3.52 3.19
N ALA A 228 20.66 -3.17 2.42
CA ALA A 228 21.69 -4.17 2.18
C ALA A 228 22.40 -4.40 3.52
N PRO A 229 22.67 -5.64 3.97
CA PRO A 229 23.66 -5.84 5.01
C PRO A 229 24.97 -5.26 4.47
N GLY A 230 25.50 -4.23 5.15
CA GLY A 230 26.84 -3.74 4.86
C GLY A 230 27.80 -4.92 4.95
N ALA A 231 28.64 -5.07 3.94
CA ALA A 231 29.82 -5.91 4.03
C ALA A 231 30.56 -5.47 5.30
N PHE A 232 30.63 -6.37 6.29
CA PHE A 232 31.53 -6.16 7.40
C PHE A 232 32.94 -6.17 6.84
N ASP A 233 33.64 -5.09 7.11
CA ASP A 233 35.05 -4.88 6.83
C ASP A 233 35.84 -5.89 7.67
N ASP A 234 36.24 -7.02 7.07
CA ASP A 234 37.28 -7.88 7.62
C ASP A 234 38.63 -7.19 7.38
N ALA A 235 38.94 -6.15 8.17
CA ALA A 235 40.27 -5.53 8.16
C ALA A 235 40.63 -4.68 9.39
N GLU A 236 40.39 -5.16 10.61
CA GLU A 236 41.32 -4.93 11.73
C GLU A 236 41.41 -6.28 12.46
N VAL A 237 42.56 -6.96 12.50
CA VAL A 237 43.67 -6.67 13.42
C VAL A 237 44.96 -7.21 12.82
N SER A 238 45.88 -6.33 12.40
CA SER A 238 47.31 -6.63 12.45
C SER A 238 47.90 -5.85 13.61
N ALA A 239 47.61 -6.33 14.82
CA ALA A 239 48.42 -6.05 15.98
C ALA A 239 49.63 -6.97 15.89
N GLY A 240 50.81 -6.37 15.80
CA GLY A 240 52.07 -7.08 15.85
C GLY A 240 52.23 -7.88 17.14
N GLY A 241 53.00 -8.97 17.04
CA GLY A 241 53.48 -9.68 18.22
C GLY A 241 54.04 -11.07 17.92
N ALA A 242 55.37 -11.15 17.98
CA ALA A 242 56.23 -12.34 18.06
C ALA A 242 56.50 -13.08 16.72
N ALA A 243 57.73 -13.49 16.39
CA ALA A 243 58.79 -13.95 17.28
C ALA A 243 60.19 -13.97 16.60
N THR A 244 61.21 -13.85 17.46
CA THR A 244 62.52 -14.57 17.45
C THR A 244 63.55 -14.31 16.34
N GLY A 245 64.74 -13.87 16.79
CA GLY A 245 65.99 -13.85 16.05
C GLY A 245 67.02 -12.97 16.74
#